data_AF-A0A2T6BYI1-F1
#
_entry.id   AF-A0A2T6BYI1-F1
#
_cell.length_a   1.000
_cell.length_b   1.000
_cell.length_c   1.000
_cell.angle_alpha   90.00
_cell.angle_beta   90.00
_cell.angle_gamma   90.00
#
_symmetry.space_group_name_H-M   'P 1'
#
loop_
_entity.id
_entity.type
_entity.pdbx_description
1 polymer ?
#
loop_
_entity_poly.entity_id
_entity_poly.type
_entity_poly.pdbx_seq_one_letter_code
_entity_poly.pdbx_strand_id
1 'polypeptide(L)'
;MSKGFDKYKVSSEYDVIDFTKIAFAEREKEIISNTQKIDTKNSLYISSSAKENIFSHIGWGKDISSNSVEQGGLLIGHSYKNRSDNSIIGHVEVAIPATTAKGSMTYLEFNHATWKMMMDKLDAINEATIERDLQIIGWYHTHPGRLSVFMSGTDMNTQRKMFSKEWQFAIVLNPQKQFWRAFNGRNAEECNGYMLSK
;
A
#
# COMPACT_ATOMS: atom_id res chain seq x y z
N MET A 1 8.10 5.94 -30.69
CA MET A 1 6.73 5.87 -30.14
C MET A 1 6.85 5.80 -28.62
N SER A 2 6.59 6.90 -27.93
CA SER A 2 6.85 7.05 -26.49
C SER A 2 5.79 6.34 -25.65
N LYS A 3 6.22 5.49 -24.71
CA LYS A 3 5.35 4.93 -23.67
C LYS A 3 5.30 5.95 -22.53
N GLY A 4 4.33 6.85 -22.59
CA GLY A 4 4.14 7.93 -21.61
C GLY A 4 3.33 7.47 -20.40
N PHE A 5 3.99 7.31 -19.25
CA PHE A 5 3.34 7.28 -17.95
C PHE A 5 3.34 8.69 -17.38
N ASP A 6 2.18 9.22 -17.02
CA ASP A 6 2.11 10.45 -16.23
C ASP A 6 2.33 10.11 -14.77
N LYS A 7 3.51 10.48 -14.28
CA LYS A 7 3.83 10.49 -12.85
C LYS A 7 3.09 11.65 -12.22
N TYR A 8 2.10 11.38 -11.37
CA TYR A 8 1.49 12.41 -10.53
C TYR A 8 2.47 12.75 -9.41
N LYS A 9 3.48 13.57 -9.73
CA LYS A 9 4.24 14.35 -8.74
C LYS A 9 3.50 15.67 -8.61
N VAL A 10 2.98 16.00 -7.42
CA VAL A 10 2.44 17.34 -7.16
C VAL A 10 3.61 18.27 -6.82
N SER A 11 4.58 18.42 -7.72
CA SER A 11 5.55 19.53 -7.77
C SER A 11 6.30 19.53 -9.12
N SER A 12 6.74 20.71 -9.55
CA SER A 12 6.80 21.18 -10.95
C SER A 12 7.99 20.75 -11.82
N GLU A 13 8.87 19.82 -11.43
CA GLU A 13 10.06 19.47 -12.24
C GLU A 13 10.35 17.95 -12.21
N TYR A 14 10.62 17.37 -13.40
CA TYR A 14 10.61 15.92 -13.68
C TYR A 14 11.98 15.24 -13.59
N ASP A 15 11.99 14.00 -13.08
CA ASP A 15 12.92 12.93 -13.50
C ASP A 15 12.13 11.75 -14.08
N VAL A 16 12.44 11.43 -15.34
CA VAL A 16 11.83 10.33 -16.11
C VAL A 16 12.53 9.03 -15.74
N ILE A 17 11.99 8.27 -14.78
CA ILE A 17 12.42 6.88 -14.54
C ILE A 17 11.56 5.95 -15.41
N ASP A 18 12.25 5.14 -16.22
CA ASP A 18 11.67 4.13 -17.09
C ASP A 18 11.04 2.99 -16.25
N PHE A 19 9.76 3.15 -15.91
CA PHE A 19 8.95 2.15 -15.18
C PHE A 19 8.95 0.78 -15.87
N THR A 20 9.17 0.72 -17.20
CA THR A 20 9.26 -0.57 -17.88
C THR A 20 10.48 -1.36 -17.41
N LYS A 21 11.62 -0.73 -17.11
CA LYS A 21 12.78 -1.47 -16.58
C LYS A 21 12.57 -2.02 -15.17
N ILE A 22 11.89 -1.27 -14.29
CA ILE A 22 11.61 -1.70 -12.91
C ILE A 22 10.56 -2.83 -12.91
N ALA A 23 9.43 -2.63 -13.59
CA ALA A 23 8.34 -3.60 -13.62
C ALA A 23 8.65 -4.86 -14.46
N PHE A 24 9.61 -4.84 -15.40
CA PHE A 24 10.02 -6.05 -16.15
C PHE A 24 11.09 -6.88 -15.42
N ALA A 25 11.92 -6.28 -14.54
CA ALA A 25 12.96 -7.03 -13.83
C ALA A 25 12.41 -7.92 -12.70
N GLU A 26 11.32 -7.52 -12.04
CA GLU A 26 10.80 -8.20 -10.83
C GLU A 26 9.62 -9.18 -11.11
N ARG A 27 9.30 -9.42 -12.38
CA ARG A 27 8.09 -10.15 -12.81
C ARG A 27 8.17 -11.68 -12.71
N GLU A 28 9.31 -12.24 -12.29
CA GLU A 28 9.53 -13.69 -12.38
C GLU A 28 8.93 -14.51 -11.21
N LYS A 29 8.55 -13.90 -10.05
CA LYS A 29 7.80 -14.62 -8.99
C LYS A 29 6.88 -13.68 -8.17
N GLU A 30 5.73 -13.34 -8.74
CA GLU A 30 4.72 -12.51 -8.05
C GLU A 30 3.84 -13.35 -7.10
N ILE A 31 3.64 -12.90 -5.85
CA ILE A 31 2.48 -13.33 -5.06
C ILE A 31 1.34 -12.41 -5.48
N ILE A 32 0.39 -12.97 -6.22
CA ILE A 32 -0.79 -12.24 -6.71
C ILE A 32 -1.80 -12.15 -5.57
N SER A 33 -2.48 -11.00 -5.42
CA SER A 33 -3.60 -10.86 -4.49
C SER A 33 -4.64 -11.93 -4.74
N ASN A 34 -5.31 -12.41 -3.68
CA ASN A 34 -6.24 -13.55 -3.79
C ASN A 34 -7.61 -13.19 -4.42
N THR A 35 -7.60 -12.38 -5.48
CA THR A 35 -8.78 -11.73 -6.04
C THR A 35 -9.64 -12.65 -6.91
N GLN A 36 -10.96 -12.49 -6.76
CA GLN A 36 -11.97 -13.01 -7.69
C GLN A 36 -11.85 -12.28 -9.04
N LYS A 37 -12.41 -12.82 -10.13
CA LYS A 37 -12.39 -12.19 -11.47
C LYS A 37 -12.91 -10.74 -11.40
N ILE A 38 -12.04 -9.74 -11.51
CA ILE A 38 -12.40 -8.31 -11.53
C ILE A 38 -12.04 -7.71 -12.89
N ASP A 39 -12.95 -6.91 -13.45
CA ASP A 39 -12.74 -6.12 -14.66
C ASP A 39 -12.14 -4.74 -14.29
N THR A 40 -10.89 -4.72 -13.82
CA THR A 40 -10.17 -3.48 -13.50
C THR A 40 -8.75 -3.52 -14.04
N LYS A 41 -8.28 -2.37 -14.51
CA LYS A 41 -6.90 -2.17 -14.95
C LYS A 41 -6.01 -1.53 -13.90
N ASN A 42 -6.59 -1.08 -12.78
CA ASN A 42 -5.81 -0.49 -11.71
C ASN A 42 -4.99 -1.57 -11.01
N SER A 43 -3.77 -1.23 -10.64
CA SER A 43 -2.82 -2.19 -10.07
C SER A 43 -1.93 -1.57 -9.01
N LEU A 44 -1.64 -2.33 -7.96
CA LEU A 44 -0.72 -1.97 -6.89
C LEU A 44 0.43 -2.97 -6.85
N TYR A 45 1.65 -2.48 -7.04
CA TYR A 45 2.88 -3.25 -6.92
C TYR A 45 3.55 -2.93 -5.60
N ILE A 46 3.97 -3.95 -4.87
CA ILE A 46 4.60 -3.83 -3.56
C ILE A 46 6.01 -4.40 -3.69
N SER A 47 7.01 -3.54 -3.49
CA SER A 47 8.42 -3.93 -3.53
C SER A 47 8.72 -5.07 -2.57
N SER A 48 9.77 -5.83 -2.86
CA SER A 48 10.23 -6.91 -1.98
C SER A 48 10.53 -6.42 -0.55
N SER A 49 11.15 -5.24 -0.42
CA SER A 49 11.45 -4.58 0.85
C SER A 49 10.18 -4.18 1.62
N ALA A 50 9.21 -3.52 0.96
CA ALA A 50 7.95 -3.12 1.59
C ALA A 50 7.15 -4.34 2.07
N LYS A 51 7.11 -5.41 1.25
CA LYS A 51 6.49 -6.69 1.60
C LYS A 51 7.14 -7.31 2.84
N GLU A 52 8.47 -7.39 2.89
CA GLU A 52 9.21 -7.93 4.04
C GLU A 52 8.92 -7.13 5.31
N ASN A 53 8.84 -5.80 5.22
CA ASN A 53 8.50 -4.93 6.33
C ASN A 53 7.07 -5.19 6.85
N ILE A 54 6.08 -5.23 5.96
CA ILE A 54 4.68 -5.54 6.31
C ILE A 54 4.61 -6.91 6.97
N PHE A 55 5.20 -7.95 6.35
CA PHE A 55 5.11 -9.33 6.84
C PHE A 55 5.76 -9.50 8.20
N SER A 56 6.90 -8.84 8.43
CA SER A 56 7.55 -8.81 9.73
C SER A 56 6.66 -8.14 10.78
N HIS A 57 6.08 -6.99 10.45
CA HIS A 57 5.20 -6.24 11.37
C HIS A 57 3.95 -7.02 11.78
N ILE A 58 3.25 -7.64 10.82
CA ILE A 58 1.97 -8.31 11.09
C ILE A 58 2.11 -9.77 11.51
N GLY A 59 3.35 -10.29 11.57
CA GLY A 59 3.61 -11.69 11.82
C GLY A 59 2.96 -12.60 10.76
N TRP A 60 3.21 -12.33 9.48
CA TRP A 60 2.63 -13.11 8.38
C TRP A 60 2.91 -14.61 8.52
N GLY A 61 1.87 -15.45 8.38
CA GLY A 61 1.96 -16.90 8.54
C GLY A 61 2.14 -17.38 9.99
N LYS A 62 2.05 -16.48 10.98
CA LYS A 62 2.14 -16.82 12.40
C LYS A 62 0.78 -16.64 13.08
N ASP A 63 0.55 -17.43 14.12
CA ASP A 63 -0.59 -17.28 15.03
C ASP A 63 -0.04 -17.03 16.44
N ILE A 64 0.10 -15.76 16.82
CA ILE A 64 0.72 -15.33 18.07
C ILE A 64 -0.14 -14.25 18.73
N SER A 65 -0.05 -14.13 20.05
CA SER A 65 -0.88 -13.17 20.81
C SER A 65 -0.80 -11.74 20.27
N SER A 66 0.38 -11.30 19.80
CA SER A 66 0.59 -9.95 19.30
C SER A 66 -0.09 -9.64 17.96
N ASN A 67 -0.44 -10.65 17.14
CA ASN A 67 -1.14 -10.46 15.86
C ASN A 67 -2.61 -10.93 15.88
N SER A 68 -3.16 -11.08 17.10
CA SER A 68 -4.59 -11.32 17.33
C SER A 68 -5.44 -10.04 17.28
N VAL A 69 -4.77 -8.87 17.28
CA VAL A 69 -5.38 -7.55 17.14
C VAL A 69 -5.11 -6.99 15.75
N GLU A 70 -6.00 -6.11 15.28
CA GLU A 70 -5.80 -5.37 14.04
C GLU A 70 -4.56 -4.47 14.14
N GLN A 71 -3.71 -4.54 13.11
CA GLN A 71 -2.47 -3.80 12.94
C GLN A 71 -2.52 -3.08 11.59
N GLY A 72 -1.79 -1.97 11.44
CA GLY A 72 -1.74 -1.28 10.16
C GLY A 72 -0.55 -0.35 9.99
N GLY A 73 -0.53 0.39 8.89
CA GLY A 73 0.53 1.34 8.58
C GLY A 73 0.34 2.01 7.22
N LEU A 74 1.34 2.81 6.84
CA LEU A 74 1.33 3.56 5.58
C LEU A 74 2.08 2.82 4.47
N LEU A 75 1.60 3.03 3.25
CA LEU A 75 2.26 2.62 2.01
C LEU A 75 2.89 3.85 1.36
N ILE A 76 4.20 3.80 1.17
CA ILE A 76 5.02 4.90 0.73
C ILE A 76 5.62 4.58 -0.64
N GLY A 77 5.49 5.51 -1.59
CA GLY A 77 5.99 5.33 -2.94
C GLY A 77 5.39 6.33 -3.92
N HIS A 78 5.01 5.84 -5.09
CA HIS A 78 4.51 6.66 -6.18
C HIS A 78 3.28 6.05 -6.87
N SER A 79 2.37 6.91 -7.30
CA SER A 79 1.25 6.54 -8.15
C SER A 79 1.37 7.19 -9.53
N TYR A 80 0.95 6.45 -10.56
CA TYR A 80 1.04 6.83 -11.96
C TYR A 80 -0.33 6.64 -12.61
N LYS A 81 -0.68 7.48 -13.59
CA LYS A 81 -1.81 7.21 -14.49
C LYS A 81 -1.28 6.89 -15.87
N ASN A 82 -1.80 5.81 -16.44
CA ASN A 82 -1.57 5.47 -17.83
C ASN A 82 -2.38 6.42 -18.72
N ARG A 83 -1.73 7.17 -19.61
CA ARG A 83 -2.42 8.09 -20.53
C ARG A 83 -3.34 7.37 -21.53
N SER A 84 -3.04 6.12 -21.87
CA SER A 84 -3.75 5.41 -22.94
C SER A 84 -5.13 4.90 -22.53
N ASP A 85 -5.27 4.43 -21.29
CA ASP A 85 -6.52 3.84 -20.80
C ASP A 85 -6.93 4.33 -19.40
N ASN A 86 -6.27 5.39 -18.92
CA ASN A 86 -6.53 6.04 -17.63
C ASN A 86 -6.32 5.13 -16.39
N SER A 87 -5.69 3.95 -16.53
CA SER A 87 -5.44 3.06 -15.41
C SER A 87 -4.50 3.68 -14.38
N ILE A 88 -4.77 3.45 -13.10
CA ILE A 88 -3.91 3.89 -11.99
C ILE A 88 -2.99 2.76 -11.57
N ILE A 89 -1.70 3.06 -11.50
CA ILE A 89 -0.64 2.13 -11.09
C ILE A 89 0.05 2.69 -9.84
N GLY A 90 -0.04 1.99 -8.72
CA GLY A 90 0.71 2.29 -7.51
C GLY A 90 1.97 1.43 -7.43
N HIS A 91 3.08 2.03 -6.99
CA HIS A 91 4.32 1.34 -6.67
C HIS A 91 4.73 1.69 -5.24
N VAL A 92 4.59 0.72 -4.33
CA VAL A 92 4.98 0.83 -2.93
C VAL A 92 6.45 0.46 -2.81
N GLU A 93 7.27 1.42 -2.43
CA GLU A 93 8.71 1.25 -2.24
C GLU A 93 9.03 0.91 -0.78
N VAL A 94 8.31 1.54 0.15
CA VAL A 94 8.49 1.39 1.60
C VAL A 94 7.14 1.24 2.28
N ALA A 95 7.09 0.47 3.37
CA ALA A 95 5.95 0.44 4.29
C ALA A 95 6.38 0.98 5.65
N ILE A 96 5.53 1.80 6.28
CA ILE A 96 5.79 2.36 7.61
C ILE A 96 4.74 1.81 8.59
N PRO A 97 5.12 0.91 9.50
CA PRO A 97 4.23 0.37 10.54
C PRO A 97 3.79 1.41 11.57
N ALA A 98 2.52 1.36 11.98
CA ALA A 98 1.96 2.14 13.07
C ALA A 98 2.25 1.50 14.45
N THR A 99 3.52 1.47 14.87
CA THR A 99 3.98 0.67 16.03
C THR A 99 3.56 1.19 17.42
N THR A 100 3.07 2.41 17.55
CA THR A 100 2.69 3.02 18.83
C THR A 100 1.22 2.80 19.21
N ALA A 101 0.43 2.17 18.34
CA ALA A 101 -0.98 1.87 18.61
C ALA A 101 -1.11 0.60 19.46
N LYS A 102 -1.22 0.74 20.79
CA LYS A 102 -1.64 -0.39 21.64
C LYS A 102 -3.14 -0.66 21.41
N GLY A 103 -3.46 -1.69 20.63
CA GLY A 103 -4.63 -2.55 20.86
C GLY A 103 -6.03 -2.04 20.49
N SER A 104 -6.20 -0.93 19.76
CA SER A 104 -7.49 -0.60 19.15
C SER A 104 -7.29 0.20 17.86
N MET A 105 -7.29 -0.48 16.71
CA MET A 105 -7.32 0.18 15.40
C MET A 105 -8.63 -0.04 14.64
N THR A 106 -9.65 -0.57 15.30
CA THR A 106 -11.05 -0.48 14.83
C THR A 106 -11.54 0.96 14.69
N TYR A 107 -10.74 1.95 15.08
CA TYR A 107 -10.95 3.35 14.77
C TYR A 107 -9.59 3.95 14.37
N LEU A 108 -9.37 4.12 13.08
CA LEU A 108 -8.26 4.88 12.51
C LEU A 108 -8.43 6.39 12.75
N GLU A 109 -8.71 6.77 13.99
CA GLU A 109 -8.07 7.96 14.52
C GLU A 109 -6.67 7.54 14.89
N PHE A 110 -5.74 7.59 13.92
CA PHE A 110 -4.33 7.65 14.26
C PHE A 110 -4.20 8.77 15.28
N ASN A 111 -4.00 8.43 16.56
CA ASN A 111 -3.76 9.47 17.54
C ASN A 111 -2.58 10.33 17.04
N HIS A 112 -2.59 11.62 17.34
CA HIS A 112 -1.62 12.55 16.76
C HIS A 112 -0.17 12.07 16.92
N ALA A 113 0.15 11.36 18.01
CA ALA A 113 1.47 10.79 18.24
C ALA A 113 1.85 9.70 17.21
N THR A 114 0.95 8.78 16.88
CA THR A 114 1.20 7.72 15.90
C THR A 114 1.33 8.30 14.49
N TRP A 115 0.47 9.25 14.13
CA TRP A 115 0.57 9.96 12.86
C TRP A 115 1.90 10.71 12.74
N LYS A 116 2.25 11.48 13.77
CA LYS A 116 3.52 12.21 13.83
C LYS A 116 4.71 11.26 13.69
N MET A 117 4.72 10.14 14.41
CA MET A 117 5.80 9.15 14.31
C MET A 117 5.97 8.61 12.89
N MET A 118 4.86 8.33 12.19
CA MET A 118 4.95 7.85 10.80
C MET A 118 5.40 8.95 9.84
N MET A 119 5.03 10.20 10.07
CA MET A 119 5.51 11.35 9.30
C MET A 119 6.99 11.61 9.53
N ASP A 120 7.44 11.65 10.79
CA ASP A 120 8.86 11.80 11.13
C ASP A 120 9.71 10.69 10.46
N LYS A 121 9.19 9.45 10.37
CA LYS A 121 9.84 8.35 9.64
C LYS A 121 9.88 8.60 8.14
N LEU A 122 8.80 9.11 7.54
CA LEU A 122 8.77 9.45 6.13
C LEU A 122 9.78 10.55 5.81
N ASP A 123 9.85 11.59 6.64
CA ASP A 123 10.81 12.68 6.49
C ASP A 123 12.25 12.14 6.54
N ALA A 124 12.58 11.30 7.53
CA ALA A 124 13.89 10.67 7.62
C ALA A 124 14.23 9.76 6.43
N ILE A 125 13.24 9.05 5.86
CA ILE A 125 13.43 8.27 4.64
C ILE A 125 13.77 9.21 3.47
N ASN A 126 13.00 10.28 3.30
CA ASN A 126 13.22 11.25 2.23
C ASN A 126 14.57 11.97 2.36
N GLU A 127 15.00 12.32 3.57
CA GLU A 127 16.33 12.88 3.84
C GLU A 127 17.47 11.91 3.45
N ALA A 128 17.26 10.60 3.62
CA ALA A 128 18.26 9.59 3.27
C ALA A 128 18.27 9.23 1.76
N THR A 129 17.18 9.47 1.03
CA THR A 129 17.09 9.25 -0.41
C THR A 129 17.40 10.51 -1.19
N ILE A 130 18.59 10.57 -1.80
CA ILE A 130 19.10 11.75 -2.51
C ILE A 130 18.33 12.06 -3.81
N GLU A 131 17.64 11.07 -4.39
CA GLU A 131 17.17 11.16 -5.78
C GLU A 131 15.68 11.51 -5.93
N ARG A 132 14.79 11.08 -5.01
CA ARG A 132 13.32 11.23 -5.19
C ARG A 132 12.54 11.27 -3.87
N ASP A 133 11.77 12.33 -3.65
CA ASP A 133 10.77 12.38 -2.57
C ASP A 133 9.69 11.30 -2.73
N LEU A 134 9.55 10.46 -1.71
CA LEU A 134 8.46 9.51 -1.58
C LEU A 134 7.25 10.17 -0.91
N GLN A 135 6.05 9.69 -1.26
CA GLN A 135 4.79 10.16 -0.70
C GLN A 135 3.92 9.00 -0.20
N ILE A 136 2.93 9.34 0.61
CA ILE A 136 1.91 8.39 1.06
C ILE A 136 0.95 8.11 -0.09
N ILE A 137 1.01 6.89 -0.62
CA ILE A 137 0.11 6.42 -1.68
C ILE A 137 -0.99 5.50 -1.17
N GLY A 138 -1.01 5.20 0.12
CA GLY A 138 -2.06 4.37 0.70
C GLY A 138 -1.75 3.90 2.11
N TRP A 139 -2.48 2.87 2.52
CA TRP A 139 -2.36 2.25 3.83
C TRP A 139 -2.62 0.75 3.76
N TYR A 140 -2.27 0.05 4.83
CA TYR A 140 -2.63 -1.35 5.00
C TYR A 140 -3.15 -1.60 6.40
N HIS A 141 -3.98 -2.64 6.54
CA HIS A 141 -4.40 -3.14 7.85
C HIS A 141 -4.70 -4.65 7.84
N THR A 142 -4.83 -5.23 9.04
CA THR A 142 -5.07 -6.66 9.21
C THR A 142 -6.47 -6.98 9.72
N HIS A 143 -7.04 -8.04 9.16
CA HIS A 143 -8.23 -8.72 9.64
C HIS A 143 -7.82 -10.08 10.23
N PRO A 144 -7.40 -10.15 11.51
CA PRO A 144 -6.81 -11.36 12.07
C PRO A 144 -7.84 -12.48 12.33
N GLY A 145 -7.33 -13.70 12.46
CA GLY A 145 -8.09 -14.88 12.86
C GLY A 145 -9.13 -15.28 11.81
N ARG A 146 -10.40 -15.39 12.22
CA ARG A 146 -11.48 -15.90 11.36
C ARG A 146 -11.99 -14.88 10.33
N LEU A 147 -11.60 -13.61 10.44
CA LEU A 147 -12.08 -12.55 9.57
C LEU A 147 -11.68 -12.78 8.11
N SER A 148 -12.53 -12.31 7.21
CA SER A 148 -12.28 -12.30 5.77
C SER A 148 -11.60 -10.99 5.39
N VAL A 149 -10.92 -11.00 4.26
CA VAL A 149 -10.23 -9.83 3.74
C VAL A 149 -11.19 -9.04 2.86
N PHE A 150 -11.71 -7.93 3.37
CA PHE A 150 -12.63 -7.01 2.68
C PHE A 150 -12.59 -5.65 3.36
N MET A 151 -13.11 -4.61 2.73
CA MET A 151 -13.24 -3.29 3.36
C MET A 151 -14.51 -3.23 4.21
N SER A 152 -14.36 -3.21 5.54
CA SER A 152 -15.45 -3.02 6.48
C SER A 152 -16.05 -1.60 6.40
N GLY A 153 -17.21 -1.36 7.03
CA GLY A 153 -17.78 -0.01 7.11
C GLY A 153 -16.84 1.00 7.78
N THR A 154 -16.07 0.56 8.77
CA THR A 154 -15.02 1.36 9.42
C THR A 154 -13.88 1.66 8.44
N ASP A 155 -13.40 0.65 7.72
CA ASP A 155 -12.28 0.79 6.78
C ASP A 155 -12.64 1.79 5.67
N MET A 156 -13.88 1.71 5.19
CA MET A 156 -14.45 2.64 4.21
C MET A 156 -14.51 4.08 4.73
N ASN A 157 -14.83 4.28 6.00
CA ASN A 157 -14.81 5.60 6.63
C ASN A 157 -13.39 6.17 6.67
N THR A 158 -12.40 5.35 7.03
CA THR A 158 -10.98 5.75 6.99
C THR A 158 -10.53 6.07 5.57
N GLN A 159 -10.80 5.19 4.61
CA GLN A 159 -10.45 5.40 3.21
C GLN A 159 -10.99 6.74 2.70
N ARG A 160 -12.27 7.02 2.95
CA ARG A 160 -12.93 8.24 2.47
C ARG A 160 -12.46 9.52 3.16
N LYS A 161 -11.95 9.42 4.40
CA LYS A 161 -11.46 10.58 5.17
C LYS A 161 -9.98 10.85 4.90
N MET A 162 -9.15 9.83 4.91
CA MET A 162 -7.69 9.95 4.95
C MET A 162 -7.01 9.60 3.62
N PHE A 163 -7.60 8.68 2.84
CA PHE A 163 -6.99 8.12 1.62
C PHE A 163 -7.94 8.23 0.42
N SER A 164 -8.58 9.38 0.26
CA SER A 164 -9.71 9.57 -0.65
C SER A 164 -9.36 9.93 -2.09
N LYS A 165 -8.08 10.11 -2.42
CA LYS A 165 -7.66 10.44 -3.78
C LYS A 165 -7.77 9.21 -4.68
N GLU A 166 -8.06 9.41 -5.96
CA GLU A 166 -8.19 8.33 -6.95
C GLU A 166 -6.91 7.49 -7.07
N TRP A 167 -5.75 8.11 -6.81
CA TRP A 167 -4.44 7.46 -6.86
C TRP A 167 -4.00 6.83 -5.54
N GLN A 168 -4.84 6.84 -4.50
CA GLN A 168 -4.55 6.22 -3.21
C GLN A 168 -5.12 4.81 -3.12
N PHE A 169 -4.45 3.97 -2.33
CA PHE A 169 -4.73 2.55 -2.21
C PHE A 169 -4.96 2.11 -0.76
N ALA A 170 -5.59 0.96 -0.61
CA ALA A 170 -5.68 0.23 0.66
C ALA A 170 -5.31 -1.24 0.43
N ILE A 171 -4.70 -1.89 1.42
CA ILE A 171 -4.48 -3.33 1.43
C ILE A 171 -5.08 -3.91 2.71
N VAL A 172 -5.90 -4.94 2.57
CA VAL A 172 -6.38 -5.73 3.71
C VAL A 172 -5.65 -7.07 3.71
N LEU A 173 -5.14 -7.48 4.88
CA LEU A 173 -4.37 -8.71 5.04
C LEU A 173 -4.96 -9.58 6.16
N ASN A 174 -4.94 -10.89 6.01
CA ASN A 174 -5.13 -11.83 7.12
C ASN A 174 -3.83 -12.62 7.31
N PRO A 175 -3.04 -12.33 8.38
CA PRO A 175 -1.74 -12.95 8.57
C PRO A 175 -1.82 -14.45 8.83
N GLN A 176 -2.83 -14.94 9.55
CA GLN A 176 -2.98 -16.36 9.87
C GLN A 176 -3.40 -17.19 8.64
N LYS A 177 -4.25 -16.64 7.78
CA LYS A 177 -4.71 -17.29 6.55
C LYS A 177 -3.79 -17.06 5.34
N GLN A 178 -2.77 -16.22 5.50
CA GLN A 178 -1.88 -15.77 4.43
C GLN A 178 -2.65 -15.28 3.18
N PHE A 179 -3.70 -14.51 3.43
CA PHE A 179 -4.63 -14.03 2.41
C PHE A 179 -4.62 -12.51 2.38
N TRP A 180 -4.68 -11.91 1.20
CA TRP A 180 -4.68 -10.44 1.08
C TRP A 180 -5.36 -9.94 -0.19
N ARG A 181 -5.83 -8.68 -0.16
CA ARG A 181 -6.50 -7.99 -1.27
C ARG A 181 -6.13 -6.51 -1.30
N ALA A 182 -6.13 -5.93 -2.49
CA ALA A 182 -5.83 -4.52 -2.73
C ALA A 182 -7.08 -3.78 -3.21
N PHE A 183 -7.19 -2.51 -2.83
CA PHE A 183 -8.29 -1.63 -3.17
C PHE A 183 -7.75 -0.27 -3.58
N ASN A 184 -8.48 0.45 -4.44
CA ASN A 184 -8.09 1.73 -5.00
C ASN A 184 -9.19 2.79 -4.90
N GLY A 185 -8.78 4.03 -4.69
CA GLY A 185 -9.63 5.22 -4.74
C GLY A 185 -10.57 5.38 -3.55
N ARG A 186 -11.36 6.46 -3.59
CA ARG A 186 -12.31 6.85 -2.53
C ARG A 186 -13.28 5.74 -2.12
N ASN A 187 -13.69 4.92 -3.09
CA ASN A 187 -14.68 3.88 -2.89
C ASN A 187 -14.06 2.52 -2.56
N ALA A 188 -12.73 2.45 -2.43
CA ALA A 188 -11.99 1.21 -2.21
C ALA A 188 -12.44 0.12 -3.19
N GLU A 189 -12.43 0.44 -4.47
CA GLU A 189 -12.75 -0.54 -5.51
C GLU A 189 -11.61 -1.55 -5.57
N GLU A 190 -11.94 -2.85 -5.56
CA GLU A 190 -10.92 -3.90 -5.56
C GLU A 190 -10.07 -3.80 -6.83
N CYS A 191 -8.75 -3.87 -6.68
CA CYS A 191 -7.79 -3.72 -7.77
C CYS A 191 -6.78 -4.86 -7.79
N ASN A 192 -6.00 -4.96 -8.86
CA ASN A 192 -4.95 -5.98 -8.94
C ASN A 192 -3.83 -5.66 -7.94
N GLY A 193 -3.37 -6.65 -7.19
CA GLY A 193 -2.25 -6.50 -6.26
C GLY A 193 -1.14 -7.49 -6.58
N TYR A 194 0.10 -6.99 -6.58
CA TYR A 194 1.30 -7.78 -6.82
C TYR A 194 2.33 -7.53 -5.72
N MET A 195 2.70 -8.58 -4.97
CA MET A 195 3.84 -8.54 -4.06
C MET A 195 5.06 -9.16 -4.76
N LEU A 196 6.08 -8.36 -4.99
CA LEU A 196 7.23 -8.72 -5.82
C LEU A 196 8.21 -9.64 -5.06
N SER A 197 8.77 -10.64 -5.75
CA SER A 197 9.96 -11.36 -5.29
C SER A 197 11.21 -10.55 -5.63
N LYS A 198 12.25 -10.66 -4.80
CA LYS A 198 13.59 -10.16 -5.14
C LYS A 198 14.03 -10.59 -6.53
#